data_AF-A0A966AWD7-F1
#
_entry.id   AF-A0A966AWD7-F1
#
_cell.length_a   1.000
_cell.length_b   1.000
_cell.length_c   1.000
_cell.angle_alpha   90.00
_cell.angle_beta   90.00
_cell.angle_gamma   90.00
#
_symmetry.space_group_name_H-M   'P 1'
#
loop_
_entity.id
_entity.type
_entity.pdbx_description
1 polymer ?
#
loop_
_entity_poly.entity_id
_entity_poly.type
_entity_poly.pdbx_seq_one_letter_code
_entity_poly.pdbx_strand_id
1 'polypeptide(L)'
;SSGLSEEVGALMAGWNTLPFPVLVMAISSVTTFLTEVTSNTASMHLLMPVLSSAAIQGGISPIQMMLPAVLSVSCAFMLPVATAPNAIVFATGKIPIRTMIRCGIVLNIVGGIIVLVVSVVLGQLGWLPQATG
;
A
#
# COMPACT_ATOMS: atom_id res chain seq x y z
N SER A 1 26.75 17.33 9.74
CA SER A 1 25.28 17.33 9.68
C SER A 1 24.89 18.18 8.49
N SER A 2 24.59 17.58 7.35
CA SER A 2 24.15 18.37 6.19
C SER A 2 22.74 18.90 6.48
N GLY A 3 22.44 20.15 6.12
CA GLY A 3 21.09 20.71 6.24
C GLY A 3 20.03 19.85 5.54
N LEU A 4 20.43 18.96 4.64
CA LEU A 4 19.56 17.94 4.04
C LEU A 4 18.96 16.96 5.07
N SER A 5 19.71 16.56 6.09
CA SER A 5 19.15 15.71 7.17
C SER A 5 18.13 16.45 8.03
N GLU A 6 18.27 17.77 8.19
CA GLU A 6 17.27 18.60 8.87
C GLU A 6 16.03 18.82 7.99
N GLU A 7 16.17 19.06 6.70
CA GLU A 7 15.03 19.21 5.79
C GLU A 7 14.26 17.89 5.60
N VAL A 8 14.95 16.76 5.48
CA VAL A 8 14.32 15.43 5.45
C VAL A 8 13.64 15.14 6.80
N GLY A 9 14.27 15.50 7.92
CA GLY A 9 13.68 15.42 9.25
C GLY A 9 12.42 16.29 9.40
N ALA A 10 12.41 17.49 8.82
CA ALA A 10 11.26 18.40 8.84
C ALA A 10 10.09 17.90 7.98
N LEU A 11 10.37 17.30 6.81
CA LEU A 11 9.38 16.62 5.99
C LEU A 11 8.77 15.40 6.72
N MET A 12 9.58 14.67 7.50
CA MET A 12 9.15 13.53 8.30
C MET A 12 8.38 13.96 9.57
N ALA A 13 8.72 15.10 10.18
CA ALA A 13 8.02 15.63 11.36
C ALA A 13 6.54 15.93 11.07
N GLY A 14 6.18 16.27 9.82
CA GLY A 14 4.79 16.45 9.40
C GLY A 14 3.99 15.15 9.30
N TRP A 15 4.63 13.98 9.21
CA TRP A 15 3.94 12.70 9.03
C TRP A 15 3.19 12.27 10.29
N ASN A 16 3.70 12.63 11.47
CA ASN A 16 3.00 12.37 12.73
C ASN A 16 1.76 13.27 12.93
N THR A 17 1.61 14.33 12.13
CA THR A 17 0.40 15.18 12.13
C THR A 17 -0.67 14.71 11.14
N LEU A 18 -0.31 13.80 10.22
CA LEU A 18 -1.27 13.28 9.26
C LEU A 18 -2.23 12.31 9.94
N PRO A 19 -3.54 12.43 9.69
CA PRO A 19 -4.51 11.50 10.23
C PRO A 19 -4.22 10.10 9.66
N PHE A 20 -4.20 9.09 10.54
CA PHE A 20 -3.90 7.70 10.20
C PHE A 20 -4.62 7.17 8.93
N PRO A 21 -5.91 7.46 8.68
CA PRO A 21 -6.59 7.07 7.45
C PRO A 21 -5.94 7.58 6.15
N VAL A 22 -5.39 8.79 6.16
CA VAL A 22 -4.73 9.39 4.98
C VAL A 22 -3.43 8.65 4.67
N LEU A 23 -2.68 8.32 5.71
CA LEU A 23 -1.43 7.57 5.60
C LEU A 23 -1.68 6.16 5.04
N VAL A 24 -2.74 5.49 5.52
CA VAL A 24 -3.20 4.20 4.98
C VAL A 24 -3.56 4.31 3.50
N MET A 25 -4.39 5.28 3.09
CA MET A 25 -4.77 5.43 1.69
C MET A 25 -3.59 5.72 0.76
N ALA A 26 -2.63 6.54 1.21
CA ALA A 26 -1.44 6.85 0.44
C ALA A 26 -0.58 5.60 0.20
N ILE A 27 -0.27 4.85 1.27
CA ILE A 27 0.52 3.62 1.19
C ILE A 27 -0.21 2.59 0.32
N SER A 28 -1.51 2.40 0.54
CA SER A 28 -2.33 1.47 -0.24
C SER A 28 -2.33 1.81 -1.73
N SER A 29 -2.54 3.08 -2.10
CA SER A 29 -2.53 3.50 -3.51
C SER A 29 -1.18 3.25 -4.16
N VAL A 30 -0.09 3.71 -3.53
CA VAL A 30 1.27 3.53 -4.06
C VAL A 30 1.58 2.04 -4.24
N THR A 31 1.25 1.23 -3.24
CA THR A 31 1.50 -0.21 -3.25
C THR A 31 0.71 -0.90 -4.36
N THR A 32 -0.59 -0.64 -4.46
CA THR A 32 -1.47 -1.22 -5.48
C THR A 32 -0.99 -0.89 -6.89
N PHE A 33 -0.64 0.37 -7.17
CA PHE A 33 -0.09 0.74 -8.48
C PHE A 33 1.27 0.08 -8.77
N LEU A 34 2.14 -0.03 -7.77
CA LEU A 34 3.44 -0.68 -7.93
C LEU A 34 3.28 -2.18 -8.27
N THR A 35 2.31 -2.85 -7.64
CA THR A 35 1.97 -4.26 -7.90
C THR A 35 1.29 -4.52 -9.24
N GLU A 36 0.76 -3.51 -9.92
CA GLU A 36 0.26 -3.70 -11.29
C GLU A 36 1.40 -3.93 -12.29
N VAL A 37 2.58 -3.35 -12.02
CA VAL A 37 3.76 -3.40 -12.89
C VAL A 37 4.75 -4.48 -12.43
N THR A 38 4.65 -4.92 -11.18
CA THR A 38 5.61 -5.80 -10.50
C THR A 38 4.88 -6.96 -9.83
N SER A 39 5.49 -8.15 -9.77
CA SER A 39 4.91 -9.27 -9.02
C SER A 39 4.61 -8.89 -7.57
N ASN A 40 3.48 -9.38 -7.04
CA ASN A 40 3.05 -9.13 -5.66
C ASN A 40 4.14 -9.50 -4.64
N THR A 41 4.80 -10.64 -4.82
CA THR A 41 5.88 -11.09 -3.92
C THR A 41 7.11 -10.19 -3.99
N ALA A 42 7.47 -9.71 -5.19
CA ALA A 42 8.59 -8.80 -5.37
C ALA A 42 8.29 -7.43 -4.75
N SER A 43 7.07 -6.90 -4.95
CA SER A 43 6.64 -5.62 -4.36
C SER A 43 6.64 -5.67 -2.84
N MET A 44 6.16 -6.78 -2.24
CA MET A 44 6.21 -6.98 -0.79
C MET A 44 7.65 -6.94 -0.27
N HIS A 45 8.57 -7.69 -0.90
CA HIS A 45 9.97 -7.72 -0.48
C HIS A 45 10.67 -6.36 -0.58
N LEU A 46 10.30 -5.54 -1.56
CA LEU A 46 10.86 -4.20 -1.73
C LEU A 46 10.28 -3.20 -0.72
N LEU A 47 8.97 -3.24 -0.47
CA LEU A 47 8.28 -2.25 0.35
C LEU A 47 8.42 -2.49 1.85
N MET A 48 8.45 -3.75 2.31
CA MET A 48 8.56 -4.09 3.74
C MET A 48 9.71 -3.38 4.48
N PRO A 49 10.98 -3.44 4.02
CA PRO A 49 12.08 -2.77 4.71
C PRO A 49 11.98 -1.24 4.66
N VAL A 50 11.48 -0.68 3.56
CA VAL A 50 11.30 0.76 3.38
C VAL A 50 10.25 1.30 4.34
N LEU A 51 9.09 0.64 4.42
CA LEU A 51 8.00 1.01 5.32
C LEU A 51 8.36 0.83 6.79
N SER A 52 9.10 -0.23 7.12
CA SER A 52 9.62 -0.45 8.48
C SER A 52 10.55 0.68 8.92
N SER A 53 11.52 1.05 8.07
CA SER A 53 12.44 2.16 8.34
C SER A 53 11.73 3.51 8.44
N ALA A 54 10.74 3.76 7.57
CA ALA A 54 9.93 4.98 7.60
C ALA A 54 9.09 5.08 8.87
N ALA A 55 8.52 3.97 9.34
CA ALA A 55 7.74 3.94 10.57
C ALA A 55 8.60 4.28 11.79
N ILE A 56 9.78 3.67 11.91
CA ILE A 56 10.73 3.93 13.00
C ILE A 56 11.13 5.41 13.03
N GLN A 57 11.44 6.00 11.87
CA GLN A 57 11.77 7.42 11.76
C GLN A 57 10.59 8.35 12.07
N GLY A 58 9.37 7.92 11.72
CA GLY A 58 8.14 8.67 11.99
C GLY A 58 7.62 8.53 13.43
N GLY A 59 8.25 7.71 14.28
CA GLY A 59 7.74 7.40 15.62
C GLY A 59 6.45 6.57 15.61
N ILE A 60 6.15 5.90 14.50
CA ILE A 60 4.96 5.09 14.29
C ILE A 60 5.37 3.61 14.40
N SER A 61 4.47 2.76 14.89
CA SER A 61 4.70 1.32 14.93
C SER A 61 4.85 0.77 13.49
N PRO A 62 5.91 0.00 13.16
CA PRO A 62 6.11 -0.57 11.82
C PRO A 62 4.91 -1.34 11.30
N ILE A 63 4.22 -2.07 12.18
CA ILE A 63 3.01 -2.83 11.86
C ILE A 63 1.89 -1.93 11.30
N GLN A 64 1.76 -0.70 11.80
CA GLN A 64 0.71 0.22 11.35
C GLN A 64 0.93 0.70 9.90
N MET A 65 2.18 0.76 9.42
CA MET A 65 2.51 1.09 8.03
C MET A 65 2.56 -0.15 7.13
N MET A 66 3.08 -1.26 7.65
CA MET A 66 3.30 -2.49 6.89
C MET A 66 2.00 -3.23 6.59
N LEU A 67 1.05 -3.25 7.53
CA LEU A 67 -0.22 -3.95 7.37
C LEU A 67 -1.03 -3.49 6.15
N PRO A 68 -1.35 -2.19 5.97
CA PRO A 68 -2.10 -1.74 4.81
C PRO A 68 -1.35 -2.03 3.50
N ALA A 69 -0.02 -1.94 3.49
CA ALA A 69 0.77 -2.31 2.32
C ALA A 69 0.62 -3.79 1.95
N VAL A 70 0.77 -4.71 2.91
CA VAL A 70 0.61 -6.17 2.68
C VAL A 70 -0.77 -6.49 2.11
N LEU A 71 -1.82 -5.90 2.67
CA LEU A 71 -3.17 -6.11 2.17
C LEU A 71 -3.34 -5.55 0.76
N SER A 72 -2.75 -4.37 0.48
CA SER A 72 -2.85 -3.71 -0.82
C SER A 72 -2.06 -4.42 -1.92
N VAL A 73 -0.97 -5.12 -1.57
CA VAL A 73 -0.22 -5.98 -2.50
C VAL A 73 -1.11 -7.09 -3.08
N SER A 74 -2.16 -7.49 -2.37
CA SER A 74 -3.10 -8.51 -2.84
C SER A 74 -4.13 -7.95 -3.84
N CYS A 75 -4.20 -6.62 -3.98
CA CYS A 75 -5.21 -5.91 -4.78
C CYS A 75 -4.68 -5.46 -6.15
N ALA A 76 -3.97 -6.31 -6.89
CA ALA A 76 -3.48 -6.00 -8.24
C ALA A 76 -4.40 -6.62 -9.31
N PHE A 77 -5.37 -5.83 -9.81
CA PHE A 77 -6.43 -6.28 -10.70
C PHE A 77 -6.49 -5.58 -12.06
N MET A 78 -5.64 -4.60 -12.32
CA MET A 78 -5.72 -3.68 -13.46
C MET A 78 -4.98 -4.16 -14.71
N LEU A 79 -3.87 -4.89 -14.56
CA LEU A 79 -3.05 -5.38 -15.65
C LEU A 79 -2.99 -6.91 -15.74
N PRO A 80 -2.89 -7.47 -16.97
CA PRO A 80 -2.75 -8.91 -17.19
C PRO A 80 -1.41 -9.47 -16.73
N VAL A 81 -0.40 -8.62 -16.56
CA VAL A 81 0.96 -9.00 -16.16
C VAL A 81 1.06 -9.24 -14.65
N ALA A 82 0.18 -8.62 -13.86
CA ALA A 82 0.29 -8.60 -12.41
C ALA A 82 0.05 -9.98 -11.75
N THR A 83 -0.90 -10.78 -12.28
CA THR A 83 -1.29 -12.05 -11.67
C THR A 83 -1.65 -13.13 -12.69
N ALA A 84 -1.33 -14.40 -12.39
CA ALA A 84 -1.60 -15.54 -13.27
C ALA A 84 -3.08 -15.69 -13.70
N PRO A 85 -4.11 -15.47 -12.85
CA PRO A 85 -5.50 -15.53 -13.27
C PRO A 85 -5.85 -14.46 -14.33
N ASN A 86 -5.35 -13.25 -14.14
CA ASN A 86 -5.53 -12.14 -15.09
C ASN A 86 -4.89 -12.46 -16.45
N ALA A 87 -3.68 -13.04 -16.44
CA ALA A 87 -3.02 -13.51 -17.66
C ALA A 87 -3.81 -14.62 -18.40
N ILE A 88 -4.37 -15.59 -17.66
CA ILE A 88 -5.16 -16.70 -18.22
C ILE A 88 -6.41 -16.17 -18.92
N VAL A 89 -7.13 -15.23 -18.29
CA VAL A 89 -8.34 -14.64 -18.87
C VAL A 89 -8.01 -13.80 -20.11
N PHE A 90 -6.93 -13.03 -20.07
CA PHE A 90 -6.47 -12.25 -21.24
C PHE A 90 -6.05 -13.17 -22.41
N ALA A 91 -5.39 -14.30 -22.13
CA ALA A 91 -4.96 -15.28 -23.13
C ALA A 91 -6.13 -15.95 -23.90
N THR A 92 -7.37 -15.85 -23.40
CA THR A 92 -8.55 -16.32 -24.13
C THR A 92 -8.84 -15.54 -25.42
N GLY A 93 -8.26 -14.34 -25.58
CA GLY A 93 -8.49 -13.45 -26.73
C GLY A 93 -9.86 -12.79 -26.76
N LYS A 94 -10.72 -13.06 -25.77
CA LYS A 94 -12.12 -12.57 -25.72
C LYS A 94 -12.27 -11.24 -24.97
N ILE A 95 -11.29 -10.84 -24.17
CA ILE A 95 -11.36 -9.63 -23.34
C ILE A 95 -10.29 -8.62 -23.78
N PRO A 96 -10.67 -7.44 -24.29
CA PRO A 96 -9.71 -6.42 -24.64
C PRO A 96 -9.09 -5.79 -23.39
N ILE A 97 -7.82 -5.41 -23.47
CA ILE A 97 -7.05 -4.87 -22.33
C ILE A 97 -7.71 -3.62 -21.71
N ARG A 98 -8.40 -2.81 -22.51
CA ARG A 98 -9.14 -1.63 -22.02
C ARG A 98 -10.29 -1.99 -21.09
N THR A 99 -10.99 -3.11 -21.31
CA THR A 99 -12.05 -3.59 -20.42
C THR A 99 -11.44 -4.06 -19.10
N MET A 100 -10.31 -4.76 -19.19
CA MET A 100 -9.58 -5.26 -18.03
C MET A 100 -9.11 -4.12 -17.11
N ILE A 101 -8.51 -3.07 -17.69
CA ILE A 101 -8.08 -1.88 -16.95
C ILE A 101 -9.27 -1.19 -16.26
N ARG A 102 -10.42 -1.01 -16.96
CA ARG A 102 -11.60 -0.35 -16.37
C ARG A 102 -12.16 -1.15 -15.19
N CYS A 103 -12.31 -2.46 -15.34
CA CYS A 103 -12.78 -3.32 -14.25
C CYS A 103 -11.77 -3.34 -13.09
N GLY A 104 -10.47 -3.39 -13.39
CA GLY A 104 -9.42 -3.38 -12.40
C GLY A 104 -9.32 -2.09 -11.59
N ILE A 105 -9.52 -0.91 -12.21
CA ILE A 105 -9.58 0.36 -11.47
C ILE A 105 -10.71 0.32 -10.43
N VAL A 106 -11.88 -0.17 -10.80
CA VAL A 106 -13.02 -0.28 -9.86
C VAL A 106 -12.67 -1.23 -8.71
N LEU A 107 -12.07 -2.39 -9.01
CA LEU A 107 -11.65 -3.35 -7.98
C LEU A 107 -10.53 -2.81 -7.09
N ASN A 108 -9.58 -2.06 -7.63
CA ASN A 108 -8.49 -1.43 -6.86
C ASN A 108 -9.03 -0.36 -5.91
N ILE A 109 -10.01 0.43 -6.35
CA ILE A 109 -10.69 1.41 -5.48
C ILE A 109 -11.45 0.71 -4.35
N VAL A 110 -12.25 -0.31 -4.69
CA VAL A 110 -13.00 -1.09 -3.68
C VAL A 110 -12.04 -1.78 -2.71
N GLY A 111 -10.96 -2.39 -3.21
CA GLY A 111 -9.91 -3.00 -2.41
C GLY A 111 -9.26 -1.99 -1.48
N GLY A 112 -8.89 -0.80 -1.98
CA GLY A 112 -8.33 0.29 -1.18
C GLY A 112 -9.27 0.74 -0.06
N ILE A 113 -10.58 0.85 -0.34
CA ILE A 113 -11.59 1.18 0.68
C ILE A 113 -11.66 0.07 1.74
N ILE A 114 -11.65 -1.20 1.34
CA ILE A 114 -11.66 -2.33 2.28
C ILE A 114 -10.40 -2.32 3.15
N VAL A 115 -9.22 -2.12 2.57
CA VAL A 115 -7.96 -2.02 3.30
C VAL A 115 -7.98 -0.86 4.29
N LEU A 116 -8.53 0.29 3.88
CA LEU A 116 -8.71 1.44 4.74
C LEU A 116 -9.60 1.11 5.94
N VAL A 117 -10.79 0.55 5.69
CA VAL A 117 -11.75 0.19 6.75
C VAL A 117 -11.12 -0.84 7.69
N VAL A 118 -10.52 -1.91 7.17
CA VAL A 118 -9.88 -2.95 7.98
C VAL A 118 -8.76 -2.37 8.83
N SER A 119 -7.89 -1.53 8.25
CA SER A 119 -6.75 -0.94 8.96
C SER A 119 -7.20 0.05 10.03
N VAL A 120 -8.21 0.88 9.75
CA VAL A 120 -8.79 1.84 10.72
C VAL A 120 -9.51 1.10 11.85
N VAL A 121 -10.32 0.09 11.53
CA VAL A 121 -11.04 -0.73 12.52
C VAL A 121 -10.05 -1.46 13.42
N LEU A 122 -9.02 -2.11 12.86
CA LEU A 122 -7.96 -2.77 13.64
C LEU A 122 -7.18 -1.79 14.53
N GLY A 123 -6.93 -0.57 14.04
CA GLY A 123 -6.34 0.50 14.83
C GLY A 123 -7.21 0.93 16.02
N GLN A 124 -8.52 1.07 15.80
CA GLN A 124 -9.49 1.44 16.84
C GLN A 124 -9.71 0.35 17.88
N LEU A 125 -9.65 -0.92 17.47
CA LEU A 125 -9.72 -2.09 18.37
C LEU A 125 -8.48 -2.25 19.25
N GLY A 126 -7.43 -1.44 19.05
CA GLY A 126 -6.19 -1.52 19.83
C GLY A 126 -5.37 -2.80 19.56
N TRP A 127 -5.71 -3.55 18.51
CA TRP A 127 -5.02 -4.78 18.12
C TRP A 127 -3.63 -4.51 17.53
N LEU A 128 -3.42 -3.30 16.99
CA LEU A 128 -2.12 -2.88 16.49
C LEU A 128 -1.27 -2.37 17.66
N PRO A 129 -0.02 -2.86 17.82
CA PRO A 129 0.90 -2.33 18.82
C PRO A 129 1.04 -0.82 18.61
N GLN A 130 0.63 -0.04 19.61
CA GLN A 130 0.90 1.39 19.66
C GLN A 130 2.42 1.55 19.88
N ALA A 131 3.04 2.56 19.27
CA ALA A 131 4.44 2.84 19.51
C ALA A 131 4.63 3.12 21.01
N THR A 132 5.29 2.19 21.73
CA THR A 132 5.83 2.48 23.06
C THR A 132 6.94 3.49 22.84
N GLY A 133 6.69 4.74 23.26
CA GLY A 133 7.72 5.78 23.32
C GLY A 133 8.88 5.41 24.24
#